data_AF-A0A810N6E1-F1
#
_entry.id   AF-A0A810N6E1-F1
#
_cell.length_a   1.000
_cell.length_b   1.000
_cell.length_c   1.000
_cell.angle_alpha   90.00
_cell.angle_beta   90.00
_cell.angle_gamma   90.00
#
_symmetry.space_group_name_H-M   'P 1'
#
loop_
_entity.id
_entity.type
_entity.pdbx_description
1 polymer ?
#
loop_
_entity_poly.entity_id
_entity_poly.type
_entity_poly.pdbx_seq_one_letter_code
_entity_poly.pdbx_strand_id
1 'polypeptide(L)'
;MTRLQRQLLLYDSAVTSEPQPSGTVLRNADCGILRYRKQAARAGVVLTFSSPCPYCQELNTAIAARYVESDVTVSCEQAGDGCTWRAESPHVDGEDAAGSPHRARAGD
;
A
#
# COMPACT_ATOMS: atom_id res chain seq x y z
N MET A 1 -2.76 -7.98 -5.02
CA MET A 1 -1.60 -7.18 -4.59
C MET A 1 -0.50 -7.97 -3.86
N THR A 2 0.51 -8.44 -4.60
CA THR A 2 1.70 -9.10 -4.02
C THR A 2 3.00 -8.35 -4.32
N ARG A 3 3.05 -7.52 -5.37
CA ARG A 3 4.30 -6.93 -5.87
C ARG A 3 4.87 -5.81 -4.99
N LEU A 4 4.06 -4.81 -4.63
CA LEU A 4 4.51 -3.69 -3.80
C LEU A 4 4.95 -4.18 -2.41
N GLN A 5 4.17 -5.06 -1.79
CA GLN A 5 4.54 -5.68 -0.51
C GLN A 5 5.90 -6.42 -0.60
N ARG A 6 6.10 -7.25 -1.64
CA ARG A 6 7.39 -7.93 -1.87
C ARG A 6 8.54 -6.93 -2.07
N GLN A 7 8.29 -5.81 -2.73
CA GLN A 7 9.30 -4.77 -2.92
C GLN A 7 9.71 -4.13 -1.59
N LEU A 8 8.73 -3.81 -0.72
CA LEU A 8 9.00 -3.24 0.59
C LEU A 8 9.77 -4.19 1.51
N LEU A 9 9.56 -5.50 1.37
CA LEU A 9 10.24 -6.54 2.15
C LEU A 9 11.74 -6.71 1.81
N LEU A 10 12.25 -6.13 0.70
CA LEU A 10 13.64 -6.31 0.27
C LEU A 10 14.69 -5.75 1.25
N TYR A 11 14.30 -4.84 2.14
CA TYR A 11 15.20 -4.14 3.04
C TYR A 11 15.05 -4.60 4.49
N ASP A 12 14.77 -5.88 4.73
CA ASP A 12 14.60 -6.43 6.08
C ASP A 12 13.59 -5.59 6.89
N SER A 13 12.40 -5.47 6.28
CA SER A 13 11.32 -4.57 6.68
C SER A 13 10.21 -5.30 7.44
N ALA A 14 9.68 -4.66 8.49
CA ALA A 14 8.50 -5.08 9.22
C ALA A 14 7.24 -4.54 8.54
N VAL A 15 6.79 -5.21 7.48
CA VAL A 15 5.61 -4.82 6.70
C VAL A 15 4.39 -5.63 7.13
N THR A 16 3.35 -4.95 7.62
CA THR A 16 2.01 -5.54 7.78
C THR A 16 1.10 -5.14 6.62
N SER A 17 0.10 -5.98 6.34
CA SER A 17 -0.89 -5.76 5.28
C SER A 17 -2.28 -5.85 5.87
N GLU A 18 -3.10 -4.84 5.57
CA GLU A 18 -4.47 -4.71 6.04
C GLU A 18 -5.38 -4.43 4.83
N PRO A 19 -6.24 -5.38 4.42
CA PRO A 19 -7.27 -5.13 3.44
C PRO A 19 -8.26 -4.07 3.94
N GLN A 20 -8.64 -3.16 3.06
CA GLN A 20 -9.66 -2.13 3.29
C GLN A 20 -10.66 -2.18 2.13
N PRO A 21 -11.88 -1.63 2.28
CA PRO A 21 -12.79 -1.51 1.15
C PRO A 21 -12.10 -0.88 -0.04
N SER A 22 -11.50 0.31 0.14
CA SER A 22 -10.78 1.12 -0.89
C SER A 22 -9.54 0.46 -1.50
N GLY A 23 -9.04 -0.65 -0.96
CA GLY A 23 -7.83 -1.31 -1.45
C GLY A 23 -7.01 -1.97 -0.35
N THR A 24 -5.69 -1.86 -0.40
CA THR A 24 -4.81 -2.45 0.61
C THR A 24 -3.93 -1.39 1.27
N VAL A 25 -3.86 -1.42 2.60
CA VAL A 25 -2.95 -0.60 3.38
C VAL A 25 -1.77 -1.46 3.82
N LEU A 26 -0.56 -1.04 3.46
CA LEU A 26 0.68 -1.67 3.88
C LEU A 26 1.39 -0.74 4.87
N ARG A 27 1.63 -1.22 6.09
CA ARG A 27 2.35 -0.43 7.11
C ARG A 27 3.76 -0.98 7.26
N ASN A 28 4.75 -0.14 7.01
CA ASN A 28 6.16 -0.48 7.19
C ASN A 28 6.70 0.28 8.40
N ALA A 29 6.65 -0.36 9.57
CA ALA A 29 6.99 0.28 10.85
C ALA A 29 8.51 0.41 11.06
N ASP A 30 9.29 -0.51 10.49
CA ASP A 30 10.75 -0.53 10.59
C ASP A 30 11.36 -1.17 9.34
N CYS A 31 12.44 -0.61 8.82
CA CYS A 31 13.19 -1.17 7.70
C CYS A 31 14.68 -0.87 7.82
N GLY A 32 15.51 -1.67 7.14
CA GLY A 32 16.96 -1.52 7.16
C GLY A 32 17.44 -0.13 6.75
N ILE A 33 16.73 0.52 5.83
CA ILE A 33 17.03 1.91 5.42
C ILE A 33 16.75 2.89 6.56
N LEU A 34 15.62 2.75 7.26
CA LEU A 34 15.30 3.59 8.41
C LEU A 34 16.30 3.37 9.54
N ARG A 35 16.65 2.12 9.85
CA ARG A 35 17.68 1.76 10.84
C ARG A 35 19.02 2.40 10.50
N TYR A 36 19.46 2.30 9.24
CA TYR A 36 20.68 2.94 8.76
C TYR A 36 20.64 4.46 8.92
N ARG A 37 19.54 5.12 8.50
CA ARG A 37 19.38 6.57 8.65
C ARG A 37 19.41 7.00 10.12
N LYS A 38 18.73 6.27 11.01
CA LYS A 38 18.77 6.52 12.46
C LYS A 38 20.17 6.35 13.04
N GLN A 39 20.92 5.35 12.58
CA GLN A 39 22.31 5.15 13.00
C GLN A 39 23.22 6.30 12.53
N ALA A 40 23.08 6.74 11.28
CA ALA A 40 23.83 7.89 10.75
C ALA A 40 23.51 9.18 11.53
N ALA A 41 22.24 9.41 11.87
CA ALA A 41 21.85 10.55 12.70
C ALA A 41 22.51 10.51 14.09
N ARG A 42 22.56 9.33 14.72
CA ARG A 42 23.29 9.13 16.00
C ARG A 42 24.79 9.38 15.87
N ALA A 43 25.36 9.19 14.68
CA ALA A 43 26.75 9.49 14.36
C ALA A 43 27.00 10.98 14.00
N GLY A 44 25.98 11.85 14.10
CA GLY A 44 26.10 13.28 13.88
C GLY A 44 25.69 13.78 12.49
N VAL A 45 25.17 12.90 11.61
CA VAL A 45 24.63 13.33 10.31
C VAL A 45 23.30 14.06 10.52
N VAL A 46 23.17 15.26 9.96
CA VAL A 46 21.92 16.03 10.02
C VAL A 46 20.87 15.39 9.11
N LEU A 47 19.87 14.74 9.71
CA LEU A 47 18.77 14.08 9.00
C LEU A 47 17.42 14.48 9.62
N THR A 48 16.41 14.68 8.77
CA THR A 48 15.03 14.87 9.18
C THR A 48 14.22 13.59 8.95
N PHE A 49 13.27 13.33 9.85
CA PHE A 49 12.39 12.15 9.81
C PHE A 49 10.90 12.55 9.73
N SER A 50 10.62 13.77 9.26
CA SER A 50 9.27 14.32 9.14
C SER A 50 8.50 13.86 7.89
N SER A 51 9.14 13.05 7.05
CA SER A 51 8.55 12.50 5.82
C SER A 51 9.14 11.13 5.51
N PRO A 52 8.46 10.31 4.67
CA PRO A 52 9.01 9.06 4.20
C PRO A 52 10.37 9.26 3.55
N CYS A 53 11.18 8.21 3.49
CA CYS A 53 12.48 8.25 2.81
C CYS A 53 12.28 8.65 1.35
N PRO A 54 12.76 9.83 0.88
CA PRO A 54 12.43 10.34 -0.46
C PRO A 54 12.79 9.37 -1.56
N TYR A 55 13.99 8.79 -1.48
CA TYR A 55 14.46 7.77 -2.42
C TYR A 55 13.57 6.52 -2.43
N CYS A 56 13.12 6.04 -1.26
CA CYS A 56 12.23 4.88 -1.20
C CYS A 56 10.87 5.19 -1.80
N GLN A 57 10.35 6.39 -1.54
CA GLN A 57 9.07 6.83 -2.06
C GLN A 57 9.10 6.88 -3.59
N GLU A 58 10.09 7.56 -4.17
CA GLU A 58 10.26 7.65 -5.63
C GLU A 58 10.42 6.26 -6.27
N LEU A 59 11.33 5.44 -5.75
CA LEU A 59 11.62 4.10 -6.29
C LEU A 59 10.39 3.19 -6.27
N ASN A 60 9.72 3.08 -5.12
CA ASN A 60 8.59 2.17 -4.97
C ASN A 60 7.36 2.67 -5.74
N THR A 61 7.19 3.99 -5.87
CA THR A 61 6.11 4.56 -6.71
C THR A 61 6.33 4.23 -8.18
N ALA A 62 7.56 4.37 -8.69
CA ALA A 62 7.90 4.00 -10.07
C ALA A 62 7.73 2.49 -10.34
N ILE A 63 8.11 1.64 -9.37
CA ILE A 63 7.89 0.19 -9.44
C ILE A 63 6.40 -0.12 -9.41
N ALA A 64 5.62 0.54 -8.56
CA ALA A 64 4.18 0.34 -8.49
C ALA A 64 3.51 0.70 -9.82
N ALA A 65 3.81 1.87 -10.37
CA ALA A 65 3.27 2.33 -11.65
C ALA A 65 3.56 1.39 -12.83
N ARG A 66 4.63 0.57 -12.74
CA ARG A 66 5.03 -0.37 -13.80
C ARG A 66 4.50 -1.79 -13.60
N TYR A 67 4.30 -2.22 -12.37
CA TYR A 67 4.10 -3.65 -12.05
C TYR A 67 2.88 -3.94 -11.16
N VAL A 68 2.15 -2.92 -10.75
CA VAL A 68 0.82 -3.05 -10.12
C VAL A 68 -0.23 -2.78 -11.21
N GLU A 69 -1.44 -3.29 -10.98
CA GLU A 69 -2.59 -3.11 -11.87
C GLU A 69 -2.80 -1.61 -12.21
N SER A 70 -3.09 -1.29 -13.48
CA SER A 70 -3.04 0.09 -14.00
C SER A 70 -4.11 1.02 -13.44
N ASP A 71 -5.17 0.46 -12.89
CA ASP A 71 -6.24 1.16 -12.18
C ASP A 71 -5.91 1.41 -10.70
N VAL A 72 -4.86 0.79 -10.15
CA VAL A 72 -4.46 0.98 -8.76
C VAL A 72 -3.61 2.24 -8.61
N THR A 73 -4.08 3.17 -7.77
CA THR A 73 -3.31 4.35 -7.35
C THR A 73 -2.52 4.02 -6.09
N VAL A 74 -1.23 4.37 -6.06
CA VAL A 74 -0.37 4.15 -4.90
C VAL A 74 0.07 5.47 -4.28
N SER A 75 -0.05 5.58 -2.96
CA SER A 75 0.42 6.73 -2.17
C SER A 75 1.24 6.27 -0.98
N CYS A 76 2.09 7.16 -0.46
CA CYS A 76 2.93 6.91 0.70
C CYS A 76 2.92 8.12 1.63
N GLU A 77 2.72 7.87 2.92
CA GLU A 77 2.71 8.88 3.98
C GLU A 77 3.59 8.47 5.16
N GLN A 78 4.05 9.45 5.94
CA GLN A 78 4.79 9.20 7.16
C GLN A 78 3.87 8.59 8.22
N ALA A 79 4.34 7.58 8.95
CA ALA A 79 3.58 6.95 10.02
C ALA A 79 4.48 6.59 11.20
N GLY A 80 4.43 7.41 12.27
CA GLY A 80 5.39 7.31 13.37
C GLY A 80 6.81 7.51 12.83
N ASP A 81 7.71 6.56 13.09
CA ASP A 81 9.04 6.54 12.49
C ASP A 81 9.08 5.87 11.09
N GLY A 82 8.04 5.11 10.75
CA GLY A 82 7.95 4.33 9.52
C GLY A 82 7.14 5.01 8.43
N CYS A 83 6.59 4.23 7.51
CA CYS A 83 5.74 4.74 6.44
C CYS A 83 4.53 3.85 6.21
N THR A 84 3.43 4.47 5.76
CA THR A 84 2.23 3.76 5.32
C THR A 84 2.10 3.92 3.82
N TRP A 85 1.97 2.80 3.11
CA TRP A 85 1.68 2.74 1.69
C TRP A 85 0.21 2.35 1.51
N ARG A 86 -0.50 3.11 0.69
CA ARG A 86 -1.88 2.79 0.31
C ARG A 86 -1.89 2.47 -1.16
N ALA A 87 -2.60 1.41 -1.52
CA ALA A 87 -2.79 1.02 -2.90
C ALA A 87 -4.29 0.82 -3.09
N GLU A 88 -4.90 1.74 -3.83
CA GLU A 88 -6.33 1.93 -3.90
C GLU A 88 -6.82 1.64 -5.32
N SER A 89 -7.83 0.80 -5.45
CA SER A 89 -8.52 0.58 -6.72
C SER A 89 -9.76 1.48 -6.77
N PRO A 90 -10.09 2.09 -7.93
CA PRO A 90 -11.37 2.74 -8.10
C PRO A 90 -12.47 1.73 -7.78
N HIS A 91 -13.36 2.08 -6.84
CA HIS A 91 -14.51 1.26 -6.54
C HIS A 91 -15.36 1.11 -7.80
N VAL A 92 -15.51 -0.12 -8.25
CA VAL A 92 -16.71 -0.50 -9.01
C VAL A 92 -17.80 -0.68 -7.97
N ASP A 93 -18.44 0.43 -7.60
CA ASP A 93 -19.74 0.35 -6.94
C ASP A 93 -20.71 -0.26 -7.97
N GLY A 94 -20.97 -1.56 -7.88
CA GLY A 94 -21.95 -2.19 -8.75
C GLY A 94 -21.94 -3.71 -8.78
N GLU A 95 -22.47 -4.36 -7.74
CA GLU A 95 -23.30 -5.56 -7.93
C GLU A 95 -24.22 -5.84 -6.74
N ASP A 96 -25.08 -4.88 -6.39
CA ASP A 96 -26.35 -5.21 -5.73
C ASP A 96 -27.35 -5.72 -6.79
N ALA A 97 -27.27 -7.04 -6.99
CA ALA A 97 -28.39 -7.94 -7.32
C ALA A 97 -29.34 -7.52 -8.46
N ALA A 98 -28.89 -7.71 -9.70
CA ALA A 98 -29.81 -8.04 -10.79
C ALA A 98 -30.31 -9.48 -10.64
N GLY A 99 -31.61 -9.64 -10.37
CA GLY A 99 -32.38 -10.83 -10.77
C GLY A 99 -32.82 -11.76 -9.64
N SER A 100 -33.99 -11.50 -9.05
CA SER A 100 -34.82 -12.58 -8.50
C SER A 100 -35.54 -13.31 -9.64
N PRO A 101 -35.36 -14.63 -9.84
CA PRO A 101 -36.24 -15.40 -10.71
C PRO A 101 -37.17 -16.25 -9.84
N HIS A 102 -38.28 -15.69 -9.35
CA HIS A 102 -39.36 -16.51 -8.79
C HIS A 102 -40.74 -15.85 -8.88
N ARG A 103 -41.43 -16.08 -10.00
CA ARG A 103 -42.73 -16.78 -9.99
C ARG A 103 -43.18 -17.09 -11.42
N ALA A 104 -42.94 -18.33 -11.83
CA ALA A 104 -43.91 -19.01 -12.66
C ALA A 104 -45.20 -19.19 -11.82
N ARG A 105 -46.32 -18.68 -12.31
CA ARG A 105 -47.64 -19.23 -11.96
C ARG A 105 -48.22 -19.81 -13.24
N ALA A 106 -48.59 -21.08 -13.11
CA ALA A 106 -49.07 -21.99 -14.13
C ALA A 106 -50.49 -21.63 -14.62
N GLY A 107 -50.87 -22.16 -15.79
CA GLY A 107 -52.27 -22.49 -16.13
C GLY A 107 -52.83 -23.52 -15.13
N ASP A 108 -54.12 -23.85 -15.08
CA ASP A 108 -55.26 -23.65 -15.98
C ASP A 108 -56.39 -22.80 -15.34
#